data_AF-A0A1X2LVX4-F1
#
_entry.id   AF-A0A1X2LVX4-F1
#
_cell.length_a   1.000
_cell.length_b   1.000
_cell.length_c   1.000
_cell.angle_alpha   90.00
_cell.angle_beta   90.00
_cell.angle_gamma   90.00
#
_symmetry.space_group_name_H-M   'P 1'
#
loop_
_entity.id
_entity.type
_entity.pdbx_description
1 polymer ?
#
loop_
_entity_poly.entity_id
_entity_poly.type
_entity_poly.pdbx_seq_one_letter_code
_entity_poly.pdbx_strand_id
1 'polypeptide(L)'
;MVRTHTVGAGETLSALALRFYGDAELYRLIASANGIVDPGVIDVGQRLIMPDFTRYTVGAGDTLSAVAARFYGAAHLDWLIAGASGIADRGVTNVGQRLIIPDITSYTVVAGDTLSALAARFYGDASYYPLIAALNGIADPDVVDVGRVLVLFIGRSDGFGLRIVDRNENDPRLWYYRFQTAAIGWNPGVNVLLPNDYRTSGRTYPVLYLFHGGGPDADFRTFDFWGIRDWTAGKPIIVVMPDGGHAGWYSNPVSSFVGPRNWETFHIAQLLPWIEANFRTYAEYDGRAVAGFSMGGLGALKYAAKYYGHFASTSSHSGPASLRRDFGLVVHWANLSSAVLDLGGGTVYGAPFWDQARVSADNPVERVESYRNKRVFLVAGTSPDPLNWFDSVNETQVLVGQREFRERLSNAGIPHESHEVPGGHVFRPDMFRLDLDGIIARLRPASSGVAAAGPGDSR
;
A
#
# COMPACT_ATOMS: atom_id res chain seq x y z
N MET A 1 1.48 5.67 12.96
CA MET A 1 0.88 6.48 14.05
C MET A 1 -0.48 5.87 14.38
N VAL A 2 -0.95 5.93 15.63
CA VAL A 2 -2.24 5.26 15.98
C VAL A 2 -3.42 6.13 15.57
N ARG A 3 -4.55 5.54 15.16
CA ARG A 3 -5.80 6.29 14.97
C ARG A 3 -6.23 6.86 16.31
N THR A 4 -6.84 8.05 16.29
CA THR A 4 -7.47 8.61 17.49
C THR A 4 -8.89 9.09 17.23
N HIS A 5 -9.72 9.11 18.27
CA HIS A 5 -11.12 9.55 18.22
C HIS A 5 -11.44 10.44 19.42
N THR A 6 -12.19 11.52 19.22
CA THR A 6 -12.69 12.35 20.32
C THR A 6 -14.14 11.98 20.58
N VAL A 7 -14.44 11.50 21.78
CA VAL A 7 -15.75 11.02 22.19
C VAL A 7 -16.80 12.14 22.06
N GLY A 8 -17.84 11.88 21.28
CA GLY A 8 -19.02 12.71 21.15
C GLY A 8 -20.10 12.35 22.17
N ALA A 9 -21.11 13.21 22.28
CA ALA A 9 -22.24 12.98 23.18
C ALA A 9 -23.00 11.69 22.83
N GLY A 10 -23.20 10.83 23.83
CA GLY A 10 -23.98 9.59 23.70
C GLY A 10 -23.24 8.42 23.05
N GLU A 11 -21.95 8.56 22.72
CA GLU A 11 -21.15 7.45 22.23
C GLU A 11 -20.81 6.45 23.35
N THR A 12 -20.67 5.18 22.98
CA THR A 12 -20.19 4.10 23.85
C THR A 12 -19.00 3.40 23.19
N LEU A 13 -18.13 2.75 23.96
CA LEU A 13 -16.99 2.03 23.39
C LEU A 13 -17.44 0.92 22.41
N SER A 14 -18.57 0.25 22.66
CA SER A 14 -19.11 -0.77 21.76
C SER A 14 -19.63 -0.19 20.44
N ALA A 15 -20.30 0.97 20.47
CA ALA A 15 -20.73 1.67 19.26
C ALA A 15 -19.52 2.18 18.45
N LEU A 16 -18.50 2.68 19.14
CA LEU A 16 -17.24 3.09 18.52
C LEU A 16 -16.51 1.89 17.90
N ALA A 17 -16.42 0.77 18.62
CA ALA A 17 -15.80 -0.45 18.11
C ALA A 17 -16.52 -0.99 16.87
N LEU A 18 -17.86 -1.03 16.90
CA LEU A 18 -18.66 -1.41 15.73
C LEU A 18 -18.41 -0.47 14.55
N ARG A 19 -18.38 0.84 14.79
CA ARG A 19 -18.13 1.85 13.75
C ARG A 19 -16.73 1.74 13.15
N PHE A 20 -15.71 1.58 13.98
CA PHE A 20 -14.31 1.68 13.56
C PHE A 20 -13.68 0.35 13.15
N TYR A 21 -14.22 -0.76 13.62
CA TYR A 21 -13.70 -2.11 13.38
C TYR A 21 -14.74 -3.11 12.84
N GLY A 22 -16.00 -2.70 12.68
CA GLY A 22 -17.08 -3.58 12.23
C GLY A 22 -17.50 -4.64 13.24
N ASP A 23 -17.01 -4.57 14.49
CA ASP A 23 -17.23 -5.57 15.53
C ASP A 23 -17.31 -4.88 16.89
N ALA A 24 -18.48 -4.96 17.53
CA ALA A 24 -18.73 -4.30 18.80
C ALA A 24 -17.89 -4.88 19.93
N GLU A 25 -17.47 -6.15 19.87
CA GLU A 25 -16.66 -6.81 20.91
C GLU A 25 -15.23 -6.24 21.01
N LEU A 26 -14.79 -5.51 19.98
CA LEU A 26 -13.50 -4.80 20.01
C LEU A 26 -13.50 -3.57 20.91
N TYR A 27 -14.58 -3.31 21.66
CA TYR A 27 -14.57 -2.32 22.73
C TYR A 27 -13.47 -2.62 23.76
N ARG A 28 -13.15 -3.91 23.99
CA ARG A 28 -12.09 -4.35 24.93
C ARG A 28 -10.71 -3.94 24.46
N LEU A 29 -10.47 -3.98 23.15
CA LEU A 29 -9.25 -3.48 22.53
C LEU A 29 -9.11 -1.98 22.79
N ILE A 30 -10.18 -1.20 22.59
CA ILE A 30 -10.18 0.25 22.86
C ILE A 30 -9.93 0.49 24.36
N ALA A 31 -10.66 -0.19 25.23
CA ALA A 31 -10.53 -0.02 26.67
C ALA A 31 -9.11 -0.33 27.16
N SER A 32 -8.57 -1.48 26.75
CA SER A 32 -7.20 -1.91 27.09
C SER A 32 -6.15 -0.94 26.57
N ALA A 33 -6.35 -0.35 25.38
CA ALA A 33 -5.39 0.58 24.80
C ALA A 33 -5.38 1.95 25.47
N ASN A 34 -6.52 2.34 26.04
CA ASN A 34 -6.70 3.65 26.69
C ASN A 34 -6.62 3.59 28.23
N GLY A 35 -6.30 2.43 28.80
CA GLY A 35 -6.28 2.25 30.25
C GLY A 35 -7.66 2.44 30.91
N ILE A 36 -8.75 2.20 30.17
CA ILE A 36 -10.11 2.36 30.68
C ILE A 36 -10.48 1.11 31.48
N VAL A 37 -10.68 1.30 32.78
CA VAL A 37 -11.02 0.20 33.71
C VAL A 37 -12.49 -0.19 33.60
N ASP A 38 -13.39 0.79 33.50
CA ASP A 38 -14.83 0.58 33.29
C ASP A 38 -15.22 0.99 31.86
N PRO A 39 -15.44 0.03 30.94
CA PRO A 39 -15.82 0.31 29.56
C PRO A 39 -17.17 1.03 29.40
N GLY A 40 -17.99 1.07 30.45
CA GLY A 40 -19.25 1.80 30.47
C GLY A 40 -19.10 3.31 30.70
N VAL A 41 -17.89 3.77 31.08
CA VAL A 41 -17.63 5.16 31.43
C VAL A 41 -16.62 5.76 30.44
N ILE A 42 -17.11 6.59 29.53
CA ILE A 42 -16.30 7.46 28.67
C ILE A 42 -16.87 8.88 28.68
N ASP A 43 -15.99 9.87 28.69
CA ASP A 43 -16.38 11.28 28.81
C ASP A 43 -16.42 11.98 27.45
N VAL A 44 -17.39 12.87 27.26
CA VAL A 44 -17.43 13.73 26.06
C VAL A 44 -16.16 14.58 25.99
N GLY A 45 -15.52 14.59 24.83
CA GLY A 45 -14.22 15.25 24.63
C GLY A 45 -13.02 14.39 25.02
N GLN A 46 -13.22 13.24 25.67
CA GLN A 46 -12.14 12.27 25.92
C GLN A 46 -11.58 11.80 24.58
N ARG A 47 -10.26 11.79 24.47
CA ARG A 47 -9.58 11.34 23.27
C ARG A 47 -9.10 9.90 23.46
N LEU A 48 -9.48 9.03 22.54
CA LEU A 48 -9.20 7.61 22.57
C LEU A 48 -8.21 7.25 21.46
N ILE A 49 -7.20 6.45 21.77
CA ILE A 49 -6.43 5.73 20.77
C ILE A 49 -7.23 4.51 20.29
N MET A 50 -7.19 4.27 18.99
CA MET A 50 -7.91 3.20 18.31
C MET A 50 -6.84 2.34 17.61
N PRO A 51 -6.23 1.39 18.33
CA PRO A 51 -5.16 0.56 17.77
C PRO A 51 -5.69 -0.34 16.66
N ASP A 52 -4.80 -0.74 15.75
CA ASP A 52 -5.10 -1.85 14.86
C ASP A 52 -4.84 -3.18 15.58
N PHE A 53 -5.29 -4.27 14.97
CA PHE A 53 -5.19 -5.58 15.57
C PHE A 53 -5.15 -6.69 14.52
N THR A 54 -4.67 -7.82 15.00
CA THR A 54 -4.63 -9.10 14.33
C THR A 54 -5.58 -10.06 15.01
N ARG A 55 -6.40 -10.78 14.24
CA ARG A 55 -7.16 -11.94 14.77
C ARG A 55 -6.31 -13.19 14.66
N TYR A 56 -6.21 -13.95 15.74
CA TYR A 56 -5.48 -15.22 15.79
C TYR A 56 -6.38 -16.33 16.32
N THR A 57 -6.36 -17.52 15.70
CA THR A 57 -7.08 -18.69 16.20
C THR A 57 -6.10 -19.59 16.93
N VAL A 58 -6.35 -19.86 18.21
CA VAL A 58 -5.52 -20.73 19.05
C VAL A 58 -5.43 -22.14 18.43
N GLY A 59 -4.21 -22.56 18.14
CA GLY A 59 -3.87 -23.92 17.71
C GLY A 59 -3.60 -24.84 18.90
N ALA A 60 -3.45 -26.14 18.62
CA ALA A 60 -3.09 -27.12 19.63
C ALA A 60 -1.72 -26.78 20.25
N GLY A 61 -1.67 -26.65 21.58
CA GLY A 61 -0.45 -26.34 22.34
C GLY A 61 -0.09 -24.86 22.42
N ASP A 62 -0.86 -23.95 21.82
CA ASP A 62 -0.63 -22.51 21.98
C ASP A 62 -1.01 -22.06 23.40
N THR A 63 -0.11 -21.34 24.06
CA THR A 63 -0.38 -20.53 25.26
C THR A 63 -0.40 -19.05 24.89
N LEU A 64 -1.03 -18.18 25.70
CA LEU A 64 -0.96 -16.74 25.44
C LEU A 64 0.47 -16.21 25.42
N SER A 65 1.34 -16.73 26.29
CA SER A 65 2.76 -16.37 26.34
C SER A 65 3.53 -16.81 25.09
N ALA A 66 3.23 -17.98 24.53
CA ALA A 66 3.82 -18.43 23.27
C ALA A 66 3.33 -17.59 22.09
N VAL A 67 2.05 -17.21 22.08
CA VAL A 67 1.49 -16.30 21.09
C VAL A 67 2.14 -14.91 21.22
N ALA A 68 2.24 -14.35 22.42
CA ALA A 68 2.92 -13.07 22.66
C ALA A 68 4.39 -13.11 22.23
N ALA A 69 5.12 -14.17 22.54
CA ALA A 69 6.51 -14.34 22.06
C ALA A 69 6.59 -14.35 20.53
N ARG A 70 5.61 -14.98 19.85
CA ARG A 70 5.56 -15.05 18.39
C ARG A 70 5.26 -13.69 17.74
N PHE A 71 4.31 -12.93 18.29
CA PHE A 71 3.85 -11.67 17.70
C PHE A 71 4.66 -10.45 18.15
N TYR A 72 5.17 -10.47 19.37
CA TYR A 72 5.83 -9.33 20.00
C TYR A 72 7.32 -9.56 20.27
N GLY A 73 7.83 -10.77 20.06
CA GLY A 73 9.18 -11.14 20.48
C GLY A 73 9.36 -11.23 22.00
N ALA A 74 8.27 -11.11 22.77
CA ALA A 74 8.30 -11.01 24.22
C ALA A 74 7.11 -11.74 24.87
N ALA A 75 7.39 -12.86 25.52
CA ALA A 75 6.37 -13.72 26.14
C ALA A 75 5.56 -13.02 27.25
N HIS A 76 6.18 -12.06 27.96
CA HIS A 76 5.57 -11.36 29.09
C HIS A 76 4.51 -10.31 28.67
N LEU A 77 4.36 -10.05 27.37
CA LEU A 77 3.37 -9.11 26.82
C LEU A 77 2.01 -9.77 26.52
N ASP A 78 1.81 -11.02 26.95
CA ASP A 78 0.57 -11.77 26.83
C ASP A 78 -0.63 -11.12 27.54
N TRP A 79 -0.38 -10.24 28.50
CA TRP A 79 -1.44 -9.43 29.13
C TRP A 79 -2.15 -8.49 28.14
N LEU A 80 -1.46 -8.00 27.10
CA LEU A 80 -2.07 -7.16 26.07
C LEU A 80 -3.10 -7.95 25.26
N ILE A 81 -2.75 -9.19 24.92
CA ILE A 81 -3.64 -10.12 24.22
C ILE A 81 -4.82 -10.48 25.12
N ALA A 82 -4.55 -10.77 26.39
CA ALA A 82 -5.58 -11.13 27.35
C ALA A 82 -6.60 -10.00 27.53
N GLY A 83 -6.14 -8.77 27.74
CA GLY A 83 -7.00 -7.58 27.87
C GLY A 83 -7.86 -7.34 26.63
N ALA A 84 -7.24 -7.33 25.45
CA ALA A 84 -7.96 -7.11 24.19
C ALA A 84 -8.92 -8.25 23.82
N SER A 85 -8.63 -9.49 24.25
CA SER A 85 -9.45 -10.67 23.99
C SER A 85 -10.49 -10.95 25.09
N GLY A 86 -10.49 -10.19 26.18
CA GLY A 86 -11.37 -10.42 27.33
C GLY A 86 -11.07 -11.70 28.12
N ILE A 87 -9.80 -12.12 28.16
CA ILE A 87 -9.36 -13.32 28.87
C ILE A 87 -8.92 -12.94 30.27
N ALA A 88 -9.61 -13.47 31.28
CA ALA A 88 -9.28 -13.22 32.69
C ALA A 88 -8.11 -14.09 33.17
N ASP A 89 -8.10 -15.38 32.83
CA ASP A 89 -7.04 -16.31 33.20
C ASP A 89 -6.07 -16.53 32.03
N ARG A 90 -4.86 -15.96 32.15
CA ARG A 90 -3.81 -16.05 31.14
C ARG A 90 -3.20 -17.45 30.99
N GLY A 91 -3.43 -18.33 31.96
CA GLY A 91 -2.97 -19.72 31.94
C GLY A 91 -3.83 -20.64 31.08
N VAL A 92 -5.02 -20.20 30.66
CA VAL A 92 -6.01 -21.04 29.95
C VAL A 92 -6.25 -20.51 28.54
N THR A 93 -5.91 -21.32 27.55
CA THR A 93 -6.21 -21.11 26.13
C THR A 93 -6.95 -22.32 25.57
N ASN A 94 -8.03 -22.08 24.83
CA ASN A 94 -8.80 -23.16 24.21
C ASN A 94 -8.51 -23.23 22.72
N VAL A 95 -8.24 -24.42 22.20
CA VAL A 95 -8.06 -24.62 20.74
C VAL A 95 -9.32 -24.12 20.01
N GLY A 96 -9.13 -23.33 18.97
CA GLY A 96 -10.20 -22.68 18.22
C GLY A 96 -10.67 -21.33 18.79
N GLN A 97 -10.22 -20.94 19.99
CA GLN A 97 -10.50 -19.62 20.55
C GLN A 97 -9.89 -18.53 19.66
N ARG A 98 -10.67 -17.47 19.39
CA ARG A 98 -10.19 -16.30 18.66
C ARG A 98 -9.61 -15.28 19.64
N LEU A 99 -8.34 -14.95 19.44
CA LEU A 99 -7.62 -13.90 20.14
C LEU A 99 -7.59 -12.63 19.29
N ILE A 100 -7.65 -11.51 19.98
CA ILE A 100 -7.33 -10.19 19.46
C ILE A 100 -5.90 -9.89 19.90
N ILE A 101 -5.01 -9.75 18.92
CA ILE A 101 -3.60 -9.40 19.10
C ILE A 101 -3.47 -7.93 18.72
N PRO A 102 -3.41 -6.99 19.69
CA PRO A 102 -3.18 -5.60 19.36
C PRO A 102 -1.87 -5.43 18.57
N ASP A 103 -1.89 -4.58 17.54
CA ASP A 103 -0.67 -4.21 16.85
C ASP A 103 0.11 -3.23 17.73
N ILE A 104 1.38 -3.55 18.01
CA ILE A 104 2.28 -2.72 18.82
C ILE A 104 3.61 -2.51 18.11
N THR A 105 4.35 -1.49 18.54
CA THR A 105 5.78 -1.33 18.25
C THR A 105 6.57 -1.21 19.54
N SER A 106 7.84 -1.62 19.49
CA SER A 106 8.82 -1.42 20.56
C SER A 106 9.74 -0.27 20.19
N TYR A 107 9.93 0.68 21.08
CA TYR A 107 10.79 1.84 20.88
C TYR A 107 11.84 1.93 22.00
N THR A 108 13.12 1.97 21.64
CA THR A 108 14.20 2.17 22.63
C THR A 108 14.42 3.65 22.82
N VAL A 109 14.24 4.12 24.05
CA VAL A 109 14.40 5.53 24.44
C VAL A 109 15.83 5.97 24.18
N VAL A 110 16.00 7.10 23.49
CA VAL A 110 17.30 7.72 23.25
C VAL A 110 17.45 9.02 24.04
N ALA A 111 18.68 9.50 24.16
CA ALA A 111 18.95 10.75 24.86
C ALA A 111 18.16 11.91 24.23
N GLY A 112 17.42 12.65 25.06
CA GLY A 112 16.58 13.78 24.64
C GLY A 112 15.12 13.44 24.38
N ASP A 113 14.72 12.16 24.45
CA ASP A 113 13.32 11.78 24.37
C ASP A 113 12.53 12.23 25.61
N THR A 114 11.30 12.69 25.38
CA THR A 114 10.27 12.86 26.41
C THR A 114 9.02 12.09 26.00
N LEU A 115 8.18 11.64 26.95
CA LEU A 115 6.94 10.97 26.58
C LEU A 115 6.00 11.85 25.77
N SER A 116 6.02 13.18 25.98
CA SER A 116 5.25 14.14 25.20
C SER A 116 5.74 14.27 23.76
N ALA A 117 7.05 14.30 23.53
CA ALA A 117 7.62 14.29 22.19
C ALA A 117 7.33 12.97 21.47
N LEU A 118 7.43 11.85 22.18
CA LEU A 118 7.09 10.53 21.64
C LEU A 118 5.59 10.42 21.34
N ALA A 119 4.71 10.94 22.21
CA ALA A 119 3.27 10.99 21.96
C ALA A 119 2.93 11.84 20.72
N ALA A 120 3.56 13.02 20.58
CA ALA A 120 3.41 13.82 19.37
C ALA A 120 3.87 13.06 18.12
N ARG A 121 5.00 12.35 18.21
CA ARG A 121 5.57 11.56 17.11
C ARG A 121 4.70 10.37 16.72
N PHE A 122 4.25 9.57 17.68
CA PHE A 122 3.59 8.30 17.44
C PHE A 122 2.07 8.40 17.39
N TYR A 123 1.48 9.38 18.06
CA TYR A 123 0.02 9.56 18.19
C TYR A 123 -0.46 10.91 17.63
N GLY A 124 0.45 11.75 17.13
CA GLY A 124 0.11 13.03 16.48
C GLY A 124 -0.24 14.14 17.46
N ASP A 125 -0.20 13.88 18.77
CA ASP A 125 -0.57 14.83 19.81
C ASP A 125 0.22 14.54 21.10
N ALA A 126 0.90 15.56 21.63
CA ALA A 126 1.71 15.43 22.83
C ALA A 126 0.89 15.06 24.07
N SER A 127 -0.41 15.39 24.09
CA SER A 127 -1.31 15.12 25.23
C SER A 127 -1.53 13.63 25.51
N TYR A 128 -1.15 12.73 24.60
CA TYR A 128 -1.25 11.28 24.82
C TYR A 128 -0.10 10.67 25.62
N TYR A 129 0.86 11.48 26.10
CA TYR A 129 1.96 10.97 26.92
C TYR A 129 1.51 10.15 28.15
N PRO A 130 0.37 10.44 28.84
CA PRO A 130 -0.06 9.64 29.98
C PRO A 130 -0.43 8.21 29.57
N LEU A 131 -0.92 8.00 28.34
CA LEU A 131 -1.21 6.65 27.83
C LEU A 131 0.07 5.85 27.60
N ILE A 132 1.12 6.50 27.09
CA ILE A 132 2.43 5.86 26.96
C ILE A 132 2.96 5.47 28.35
N ALA A 133 2.85 6.39 29.33
CA ALA A 133 3.30 6.12 30.69
C ALA A 133 2.56 4.93 31.31
N ALA A 134 1.22 4.94 31.25
CA ALA A 134 0.37 3.89 31.80
C ALA A 134 0.64 2.51 31.17
N LEU A 135 0.71 2.45 29.83
CA LEU A 135 1.01 1.22 29.08
C LEU A 135 2.35 0.61 29.46
N ASN A 136 3.33 1.45 29.83
CA ASN A 136 4.70 1.03 30.13
C ASN A 136 5.01 0.97 31.62
N GLY A 137 4.02 1.16 32.50
CA GLY A 137 4.22 1.18 33.95
C GLY A 137 5.21 2.26 34.40
N ILE A 138 5.18 3.43 33.76
CA ILE A 138 5.99 4.59 34.15
C ILE A 138 5.17 5.42 35.14
N ALA A 139 5.65 5.48 36.38
CA ALA A 139 4.96 6.21 37.45
C ALA A 139 5.11 7.73 37.33
N ASP A 140 6.30 8.20 36.92
CA ASP A 140 6.59 9.60 36.67
C ASP A 140 6.85 9.82 35.16
N PRO A 141 5.88 10.39 34.42
CA PRO A 141 6.00 10.61 32.98
C PRO A 141 7.14 11.54 32.55
N ASP A 142 7.67 12.35 33.46
CA ASP A 142 8.79 13.26 33.20
C ASP A 142 10.16 12.55 33.29
N VAL A 143 10.19 11.31 33.79
CA VAL A 143 11.41 10.51 33.95
C VAL A 143 11.35 9.29 33.03
N VAL A 144 12.13 9.33 31.94
CA VAL A 144 12.26 8.20 31.01
C VAL A 144 13.74 7.87 30.80
N ASP A 145 14.14 6.69 31.24
CA ASP A 145 15.53 6.25 31.14
C ASP A 145 15.93 5.91 29.70
N VAL A 146 17.08 6.45 29.27
CA VAL A 146 17.71 6.06 27.99
C VAL A 146 17.98 4.55 28.00
N GLY A 147 17.64 3.89 26.90
CA GLY A 147 17.74 2.44 26.75
C GLY A 147 16.50 1.67 27.22
N ARG A 148 15.53 2.31 27.90
CA ARG A 148 14.24 1.66 28.22
C ARG A 148 13.50 1.35 26.92
N VAL A 149 12.96 0.14 26.81
CA VAL A 149 12.11 -0.26 25.69
C VAL A 149 10.65 0.04 26.05
N LEU A 150 10.03 0.92 25.28
CA LEU A 150 8.62 1.28 25.39
C LEU A 150 7.79 0.45 24.40
N VAL A 151 6.69 -0.10 24.88
CA VAL A 151 5.61 -0.63 24.06
C VAL A 151 4.65 0.50 23.72
N LEU A 152 4.31 0.63 22.44
CA LEU A 152 3.37 1.61 21.93
C LEU A 152 2.35 0.90 21.07
N PHE A 153 1.05 1.20 21.26
CA PHE A 153 0.04 0.74 20.33
C PHE A 153 0.22 1.42 18.98
N ILE A 154 0.06 0.67 17.90
CA ILE A 154 0.13 1.24 16.56
C ILE A 154 -1.16 0.97 15.81
N GLY A 155 -1.34 1.76 14.77
CA GLY A 155 -2.35 1.50 13.76
C GLY A 155 -1.93 2.19 12.47
N ARG A 156 -2.82 2.11 11.50
CA ARG A 156 -2.67 2.82 10.24
C ARG A 156 -3.05 4.27 10.44
N SER A 157 -2.11 5.17 10.17
CA SER A 157 -2.28 6.62 10.32
C SER A 157 -2.13 7.36 9.03
N ASP A 158 -2.51 8.63 9.10
CA ASP A 158 -2.06 9.69 8.23
C ASP A 158 -0.51 9.76 8.14
N GLY A 159 -0.01 10.37 7.08
CA GLY A 159 1.41 10.55 6.83
C GLY A 159 1.69 10.85 5.36
N PHE A 160 2.87 11.41 5.07
CA PHE A 160 3.33 11.68 3.69
C PHE A 160 2.34 12.54 2.87
N GLY A 161 1.62 13.44 3.53
CA GLY A 161 0.59 14.29 2.91
C GLY A 161 -0.73 13.57 2.59
N LEU A 162 -0.92 12.35 3.10
CA LEU A 162 -2.17 11.61 3.04
C LEU A 162 -2.86 11.64 4.41
N ARG A 163 -4.14 12.01 4.41
CA ARG A 163 -5.03 11.87 5.56
C ARG A 163 -6.11 10.84 5.24
N ILE A 164 -6.23 9.79 6.04
CA ILE A 164 -7.28 8.79 5.86
C ILE A 164 -8.63 9.42 6.19
N VAL A 165 -9.54 9.44 5.22
CA VAL A 165 -10.90 9.98 5.40
C VAL A 165 -11.98 8.91 5.34
N ASP A 166 -11.65 7.75 4.78
CA ASP A 166 -12.52 6.58 4.75
C ASP A 166 -11.67 5.31 4.64
N ARG A 167 -12.11 4.18 5.21
CA ARG A 167 -11.42 2.89 5.12
C ARG A 167 -12.32 1.73 5.53
N ASN A 168 -12.02 0.54 5.04
CA ASN A 168 -12.59 -0.71 5.53
C ASN A 168 -11.54 -1.80 5.59
N GLU A 169 -11.41 -2.44 6.75
CA GLU A 169 -10.44 -3.49 7.03
C GLU A 169 -11.12 -4.79 7.51
N ASN A 170 -12.45 -4.88 7.35
CA ASN A 170 -13.25 -6.00 7.87
C ASN A 170 -13.00 -7.28 7.07
N ASP A 171 -12.67 -7.17 5.79
CA ASP A 171 -12.31 -8.31 4.96
C ASP A 171 -11.02 -8.99 5.49
N PRO A 172 -10.92 -10.33 5.41
CA PRO A 172 -9.71 -11.04 5.78
C PRO A 172 -8.45 -10.60 5.03
N ARG A 173 -8.60 -10.17 3.76
CA ARG A 173 -7.49 -9.89 2.85
C ARG A 173 -7.58 -8.53 2.16
N LEU A 174 -8.74 -8.12 1.65
CA LEU A 174 -8.87 -6.88 0.88
C LEU A 174 -9.30 -5.71 1.76
N TRP A 175 -8.37 -4.81 2.03
CA TRP A 175 -8.67 -3.56 2.71
C TRP A 175 -8.71 -2.42 1.72
N TYR A 176 -9.51 -1.39 2.01
CA TYR A 176 -9.47 -0.15 1.23
C TYR A 176 -9.26 1.06 2.11
N TYR A 177 -8.70 2.10 1.50
CA TYR A 177 -8.49 3.42 2.09
C TYR A 177 -8.89 4.48 1.08
N ARG A 178 -9.43 5.60 1.55
CA ARG A 178 -9.51 6.84 0.80
C ARG A 178 -8.75 7.93 1.52
N PHE A 179 -8.08 8.78 0.74
CA PHE A 179 -7.19 9.79 1.29
C PHE A 179 -7.60 11.19 0.88
N GLN A 180 -7.65 12.12 1.82
CA GLN A 180 -7.54 13.54 1.50
C GLN A 180 -6.06 13.88 1.28
N THR A 181 -5.75 14.59 0.20
CA THR A 181 -4.39 15.02 -0.18
C THR A 181 -4.43 16.29 -1.02
N ALA A 182 -3.34 17.08 -1.02
CA ALA A 182 -3.20 18.22 -1.92
C ALA A 182 -2.90 17.83 -3.39
N ALA A 183 -2.48 16.57 -3.63
CA ALA A 183 -2.11 16.12 -4.98
C ALA A 183 -3.32 15.92 -5.90
N ILE A 184 -4.48 15.55 -5.35
CA ILE A 184 -5.68 15.17 -6.07
C ILE A 184 -6.86 15.99 -5.51
N GLY A 185 -7.67 16.58 -6.40
CA GLY A 185 -8.81 17.43 -6.01
C GLY A 185 -10.02 16.68 -5.43
N TRP A 186 -9.92 15.38 -5.18
CA TRP A 186 -10.91 14.54 -4.49
C TRP A 186 -10.19 13.54 -3.58
N ASN A 187 -10.94 12.60 -2.98
CA ASN A 187 -10.37 11.57 -2.10
C ASN A 187 -10.05 10.27 -2.87
N PRO A 188 -8.84 10.11 -3.48
CA PRO A 188 -8.47 8.90 -4.22
C PRO A 188 -8.54 7.65 -3.31
N GLY A 189 -8.99 6.56 -3.90
CA GLY A 189 -9.06 5.24 -3.29
C GLY A 189 -7.80 4.40 -3.52
N VAL A 190 -7.53 3.51 -2.58
CA VAL A 190 -6.47 2.50 -2.68
C VAL A 190 -6.97 1.21 -2.06
N ASN A 191 -6.92 0.13 -2.84
CA ASN A 191 -7.09 -1.22 -2.33
C ASN A 191 -5.74 -1.79 -1.93
N VAL A 192 -5.68 -2.47 -0.79
CA VAL A 192 -4.51 -3.22 -0.31
C VAL A 192 -4.96 -4.65 -0.05
N LEU A 193 -4.54 -5.56 -0.91
CA LEU A 193 -4.83 -6.98 -0.81
C LEU A 193 -3.68 -7.71 -0.11
N LEU A 194 -4.02 -8.37 0.99
CA LEU A 194 -3.07 -8.99 1.88
C LEU A 194 -2.96 -10.52 1.62
N PRO A 195 -1.78 -11.09 1.89
CA PRO A 195 -1.59 -12.54 2.01
C PRO A 195 -2.56 -13.16 3.02
N ASN A 196 -2.96 -14.41 2.79
CA ASN A 196 -3.84 -15.16 3.70
C ASN A 196 -3.31 -15.21 5.14
N ASP A 197 -1.98 -15.29 5.30
CA ASP A 197 -1.29 -15.38 6.57
C ASP A 197 -0.86 -14.01 7.12
N TYR A 198 -1.21 -12.89 6.47
CA TYR A 198 -0.72 -11.57 6.86
C TYR A 198 -1.00 -11.28 8.32
N ARG A 199 -2.23 -11.53 8.78
CA ARG A 199 -2.61 -11.32 10.18
C ARG A 199 -1.82 -12.26 11.11
N THR A 200 -1.66 -13.54 10.77
CA THR A 200 -1.21 -14.55 11.73
C THR A 200 0.29 -14.86 11.74
N SER A 201 1.02 -14.51 10.68
CA SER A 201 2.40 -14.98 10.49
C SER A 201 3.48 -14.11 11.14
N GLY A 202 3.17 -12.83 11.39
CA GLY A 202 4.15 -11.81 11.78
C GLY A 202 5.22 -11.52 10.72
N ARG A 203 5.07 -12.02 9.49
CA ARG A 203 6.07 -11.87 8.42
C ARG A 203 6.07 -10.45 7.85
N THR A 204 7.22 -10.07 7.31
CA THR A 204 7.38 -8.95 6.38
C THR A 204 7.28 -9.47 4.95
N TYR A 205 6.57 -8.75 4.07
CA TYR A 205 6.22 -9.21 2.73
C TYR A 205 6.76 -8.31 1.60
N PRO A 206 7.04 -8.86 0.41
CA PRO A 206 7.20 -8.05 -0.79
C PRO A 206 5.86 -7.41 -1.21
N VAL A 207 5.94 -6.33 -2.01
CA VAL A 207 4.79 -5.55 -2.47
C VAL A 207 4.76 -5.46 -3.99
N LEU A 208 3.58 -5.70 -4.58
CA LEU A 208 3.26 -5.38 -5.97
C LEU A 208 2.33 -4.17 -6.02
N TYR A 209 2.79 -3.07 -6.64
CA TYR A 209 1.91 -1.96 -7.02
C TYR A 209 1.28 -2.27 -8.39
N LEU A 210 -0.04 -2.48 -8.44
CA LEU A 210 -0.77 -2.92 -9.62
C LEU A 210 -1.71 -1.83 -10.14
N PHE A 211 -1.45 -1.38 -11.35
CA PHE A 211 -2.04 -0.18 -11.94
C PHE A 211 -3.15 -0.48 -12.96
N HIS A 212 -4.31 0.08 -12.64
CA HIS A 212 -5.38 0.53 -13.52
C HIS A 212 -5.19 0.68 -15.04
N GLY A 213 -6.14 0.22 -15.86
CA GLY A 213 -6.34 0.77 -17.21
C GLY A 213 -7.02 2.15 -17.20
N GLY A 214 -7.14 2.80 -18.35
CA GLY A 214 -7.94 4.02 -18.49
C GLY A 214 -9.41 3.73 -18.81
N GLY A 215 -10.32 4.61 -18.43
CA GLY A 215 -11.75 4.55 -18.71
C GLY A 215 -12.60 5.17 -17.60
N PRO A 216 -13.86 5.57 -17.90
CA PRO A 216 -14.77 6.16 -16.92
C PRO A 216 -15.13 5.20 -15.77
N ASP A 217 -15.04 3.89 -15.99
CA ASP A 217 -15.33 2.87 -14.97
C ASP A 217 -14.07 2.28 -14.32
N ALA A 218 -12.88 2.79 -14.70
CA ALA A 218 -11.61 2.29 -14.20
C ALA A 218 -11.16 3.04 -12.95
N ASP A 219 -10.89 2.31 -11.86
CA ASP A 219 -10.46 2.84 -10.57
C ASP A 219 -9.74 1.77 -9.72
N PHE A 220 -9.41 2.10 -8.48
CA PHE A 220 -8.74 1.22 -7.50
C PHE A 220 -9.43 -0.15 -7.25
N ARG A 221 -10.68 -0.33 -7.68
CA ARG A 221 -11.50 -1.55 -7.52
C ARG A 221 -11.51 -2.42 -8.78
N THR A 222 -11.02 -1.94 -9.92
CA THR A 222 -11.09 -2.66 -11.21
C THR A 222 -10.58 -4.11 -11.11
N PHE A 223 -9.41 -4.32 -10.52
CA PHE A 223 -8.84 -5.67 -10.37
C PHE A 223 -9.60 -6.54 -9.35
N ASP A 224 -10.26 -5.94 -8.36
CA ASP A 224 -11.14 -6.68 -7.45
C ASP A 224 -12.31 -7.29 -8.21
N PHE A 225 -12.98 -6.48 -9.05
CA PHE A 225 -14.05 -6.95 -9.92
C PHE A 225 -13.61 -7.99 -10.94
N TRP A 226 -12.33 -8.02 -11.30
CA TRP A 226 -11.78 -9.03 -12.22
C TRP A 226 -11.31 -10.32 -11.53
N GLY A 227 -11.28 -10.38 -10.19
CA GLY A 227 -10.95 -11.60 -9.45
C GLY A 227 -9.50 -11.71 -8.96
N ILE A 228 -8.80 -10.58 -8.76
CA ILE A 228 -7.43 -10.54 -8.22
C ILE A 228 -7.26 -11.31 -6.90
N ARG A 229 -8.33 -11.42 -6.09
CA ARG A 229 -8.32 -12.17 -4.82
C ARG A 229 -8.00 -13.65 -5.02
N ASP A 230 -8.50 -14.25 -6.09
CA ASP A 230 -8.28 -15.66 -6.43
C ASP A 230 -6.88 -15.86 -7.02
N TRP A 231 -6.44 -14.94 -7.88
CA TRP A 231 -5.13 -15.05 -8.54
C TRP A 231 -3.96 -14.93 -7.55
N THR A 232 -4.18 -14.23 -6.45
CA THR A 232 -3.19 -14.00 -5.39
C THR A 232 -3.41 -14.89 -4.16
N ALA A 233 -4.41 -15.77 -4.17
CA ALA A 233 -4.71 -16.64 -3.03
C ALA A 233 -3.51 -17.54 -2.71
N GLY A 234 -3.11 -17.59 -1.43
CA GLY A 234 -1.96 -18.37 -0.96
C GLY A 234 -0.59 -17.80 -1.36
N LYS A 235 -0.53 -16.67 -2.08
CA LYS A 235 0.73 -16.07 -2.52
C LYS A 235 1.26 -15.12 -1.43
N PRO A 236 2.55 -15.19 -1.05
CA PRO A 236 3.11 -14.40 0.04
C PRO A 236 3.53 -13.00 -0.43
N ILE A 237 2.58 -12.22 -0.96
CA ILE A 237 2.80 -10.87 -1.50
C ILE A 237 1.62 -9.94 -1.15
N ILE A 238 1.92 -8.69 -0.83
CA ILE A 238 0.89 -7.64 -0.71
C ILE A 238 0.68 -7.02 -2.09
N VAL A 239 -0.57 -6.82 -2.50
CA VAL A 239 -0.90 -6.14 -3.76
C VAL A 239 -1.61 -4.82 -3.47
N VAL A 240 -1.00 -3.70 -3.88
CA VAL A 240 -1.53 -2.35 -3.74
C VAL A 240 -2.10 -1.89 -5.07
N MET A 241 -3.38 -1.56 -5.11
CA MET A 241 -4.11 -1.14 -6.30
C MET A 241 -4.66 0.27 -6.08
N PRO A 242 -3.91 1.33 -6.45
CA PRO A 242 -4.36 2.70 -6.29
C PRO A 242 -5.16 3.22 -7.48
N ASP A 243 -5.99 4.24 -7.22
CA ASP A 243 -6.54 5.11 -8.27
C ASP A 243 -5.43 5.79 -9.05
N GLY A 244 -5.57 5.81 -10.38
CA GLY A 244 -4.71 6.54 -11.30
C GLY A 244 -5.46 7.57 -12.18
N GLY A 245 -6.71 7.88 -11.82
CA GLY A 245 -7.63 8.70 -12.62
C GLY A 245 -8.25 7.95 -13.79
N HIS A 246 -9.36 8.46 -14.35
CA HIS A 246 -10.00 7.81 -15.50
C HIS A 246 -9.08 7.82 -16.73
N ALA A 247 -8.26 8.85 -16.87
CA ALA A 247 -7.21 8.94 -17.86
C ALA A 247 -6.05 9.76 -17.28
N GLY A 248 -5.54 9.41 -16.10
CA GLY A 248 -4.49 10.19 -15.45
C GLY A 248 -3.07 9.87 -15.94
N TRP A 249 -2.91 8.78 -16.69
CA TRP A 249 -1.64 8.30 -17.26
C TRP A 249 -0.50 8.17 -16.25
N TYR A 250 -0.86 8.02 -14.97
CA TYR A 250 0.06 7.94 -13.84
C TYR A 250 1.02 9.14 -13.79
N SER A 251 0.62 10.29 -14.35
CA SER A 251 1.48 11.47 -14.54
C SER A 251 0.99 12.64 -13.71
N ASN A 252 1.90 13.59 -13.46
CA ASN A 252 1.49 14.96 -13.14
C ASN A 252 1.23 15.69 -14.48
N PRO A 253 0.05 16.31 -14.67
CA PRO A 253 -0.24 17.00 -15.92
C PRO A 253 0.51 18.32 -16.03
N VAL A 254 0.80 18.76 -17.26
CA VAL A 254 1.30 20.12 -17.53
C VAL A 254 0.23 21.17 -17.19
N SER A 255 -1.05 20.86 -17.45
CA SER A 255 -2.16 21.76 -17.14
C SER A 255 -3.42 21.00 -16.72
N SER A 256 -4.20 21.61 -15.82
CA SER A 256 -5.52 21.15 -15.40
C SER A 256 -6.42 22.35 -15.13
N PHE A 257 -7.68 22.30 -15.56
CA PHE A 257 -8.67 23.35 -15.31
C PHE A 257 -9.73 22.96 -14.27
N VAL A 258 -9.57 21.81 -13.63
CA VAL A 258 -10.51 21.24 -12.64
C VAL A 258 -9.84 20.93 -11.29
N GLY A 259 -8.69 21.58 -11.03
CA GLY A 259 -7.89 21.40 -9.83
C GLY A 259 -6.82 20.30 -9.95
N PRO A 260 -6.17 19.93 -8.83
CA PRO A 260 -5.02 19.02 -8.84
C PRO A 260 -5.36 17.59 -9.34
N ARG A 261 -4.50 17.05 -10.22
CA ARG A 261 -4.53 15.67 -10.75
C ARG A 261 -3.12 15.08 -10.79
N ASN A 262 -2.34 15.34 -9.74
CA ASN A 262 -0.92 15.00 -9.68
C ASN A 262 -0.73 13.53 -9.26
N TRP A 263 -1.09 12.61 -10.15
CA TRP A 263 -1.06 11.16 -9.89
C TRP A 263 0.34 10.64 -9.60
N GLU A 264 1.37 11.16 -10.28
CA GLU A 264 2.75 10.77 -10.01
C GLU A 264 3.19 11.15 -8.60
N THR A 265 2.85 12.35 -8.15
CA THR A 265 3.10 12.78 -6.77
C THR A 265 2.35 11.88 -5.79
N PHE A 266 1.07 11.61 -6.03
CA PHE A 266 0.26 10.76 -5.16
C PHE A 266 0.87 9.36 -5.02
N HIS A 267 1.28 8.71 -6.10
CA HIS A 267 1.82 7.35 -6.04
C HIS A 267 3.20 7.28 -5.40
N ILE A 268 4.13 8.13 -5.84
CA ILE A 268 5.55 7.96 -5.51
C ILE A 268 5.93 8.71 -4.23
N ALA A 269 5.52 9.97 -4.11
CA ALA A 269 5.92 10.79 -2.97
C ALA A 269 5.04 10.56 -1.73
N GLN A 270 3.81 10.06 -1.91
CA GLN A 270 2.84 9.92 -0.84
C GLN A 270 2.49 8.47 -0.54
N LEU A 271 1.94 7.74 -1.50
CA LEU A 271 1.37 6.42 -1.27
C LEU A 271 2.44 5.36 -1.00
N LEU A 272 3.51 5.32 -1.80
CA LEU A 272 4.60 4.36 -1.62
C LEU A 272 5.17 4.39 -0.19
N PRO A 273 5.66 5.53 0.33
CA PRO A 273 6.15 5.59 1.71
C PRO A 273 5.04 5.41 2.75
N TRP A 274 3.79 5.78 2.43
CA TRP A 274 2.66 5.50 3.31
C TRP A 274 2.41 3.99 3.47
N ILE A 275 2.45 3.21 2.38
CA ILE A 275 2.31 1.74 2.45
C ILE A 275 3.42 1.15 3.32
N GLU A 276 4.65 1.62 3.17
CA GLU A 276 5.80 1.12 3.94
C GLU A 276 5.71 1.41 5.44
N ALA A 277 5.18 2.58 5.80
CA ALA A 277 4.99 2.94 7.20
C ALA A 277 3.80 2.21 7.85
N ASN A 278 2.85 1.69 7.07
CA ASN A 278 1.56 1.21 7.55
C ASN A 278 1.33 -0.30 7.33
N PHE A 279 2.20 -0.98 6.58
CA PHE A 279 2.14 -2.40 6.30
C PHE A 279 3.52 -3.06 6.48
N ARG A 280 3.52 -4.34 6.91
CA ARG A 280 4.74 -5.15 7.08
C ARG A 280 5.34 -5.47 5.71
N THR A 281 6.14 -4.55 5.19
CA THR A 281 6.70 -4.59 3.84
C THR A 281 8.22 -4.39 3.84
N TYR A 282 8.91 -4.92 2.83
CA TYR A 282 10.32 -4.61 2.61
C TYR A 282 10.44 -3.26 1.88
N ALA A 283 10.84 -2.21 2.61
CA ALA A 283 11.01 -0.85 2.10
C ALA A 283 12.30 -0.67 1.26
N GLU A 284 12.62 -1.62 0.38
CA GLU A 284 13.84 -1.64 -0.41
C GLU A 284 13.59 -2.09 -1.85
N TYR A 285 14.60 -1.91 -2.71
CA TYR A 285 14.54 -2.26 -4.14
C TYR A 285 14.02 -3.68 -4.40
N ASP A 286 14.61 -4.68 -3.74
CA ASP A 286 14.24 -6.08 -3.88
C ASP A 286 12.92 -6.43 -3.19
N GLY A 287 12.32 -5.50 -2.46
CA GLY A 287 11.01 -5.64 -1.83
C GLY A 287 9.82 -5.24 -2.71
N ARG A 288 10.05 -4.55 -3.83
CA ARG A 288 8.99 -3.89 -4.60
C ARG A 288 8.96 -4.30 -6.07
N ALA A 289 7.75 -4.53 -6.56
CA ALA A 289 7.43 -4.64 -7.98
C ALA A 289 6.34 -3.64 -8.38
N VAL A 290 6.32 -3.29 -9.67
CA VAL A 290 5.26 -2.47 -10.27
C VAL A 290 4.73 -3.16 -11.53
N ALA A 291 3.42 -3.24 -11.69
CA ALA A 291 2.79 -3.79 -12.88
C ALA A 291 1.54 -2.98 -13.23
N GLY A 292 1.04 -3.12 -14.45
CA GLY A 292 -0.24 -2.53 -14.78
C GLY A 292 -0.79 -2.94 -16.13
N PHE A 293 -2.05 -2.57 -16.36
CA PHE A 293 -2.78 -2.82 -17.59
C PHE A 293 -2.95 -1.52 -18.40
N SER A 294 -2.74 -1.56 -19.72
CA SER A 294 -3.03 -0.43 -20.61
C SER A 294 -2.30 0.86 -20.16
N MET A 295 -3.03 1.92 -19.84
CA MET A 295 -2.54 3.14 -19.18
C MET A 295 -1.61 2.83 -17.99
N GLY A 296 -1.97 1.85 -17.15
CA GLY A 296 -1.17 1.40 -16.02
C GLY A 296 0.06 0.60 -16.42
N GLY A 297 0.06 -0.06 -17.57
CA GLY A 297 1.25 -0.70 -18.11
C GLY A 297 2.32 0.32 -18.52
N LEU A 298 1.90 1.45 -19.13
CA LEU A 298 2.79 2.61 -19.30
C LEU A 298 3.26 3.13 -17.95
N GLY A 299 2.34 3.33 -17.00
CA GLY A 299 2.66 3.81 -15.65
C GLY A 299 3.73 2.96 -14.95
N ALA A 300 3.62 1.64 -15.05
CA ALA A 300 4.58 0.69 -14.50
C ALA A 300 5.96 0.80 -15.13
N LEU A 301 6.03 0.75 -16.47
CA LEU A 301 7.31 0.91 -17.19
C LEU A 301 7.93 2.26 -16.86
N LYS A 302 7.14 3.34 -16.92
CA LYS A 302 7.56 4.70 -16.62
C LYS A 302 8.16 4.82 -15.22
N TYR A 303 7.45 4.36 -14.18
CA TYR A 303 7.95 4.48 -12.82
C TYR A 303 9.19 3.63 -12.59
N ALA A 304 9.26 2.43 -13.18
CA ALA A 304 10.46 1.60 -13.11
C ALA A 304 11.70 2.26 -13.75
N ALA A 305 11.53 3.06 -14.80
CA ALA A 305 12.63 3.81 -15.43
C ALA A 305 12.97 5.11 -14.69
N LYS A 306 11.95 5.93 -14.39
CA LYS A 306 12.13 7.27 -13.80
C LYS A 306 12.61 7.19 -12.35
N TYR A 307 12.14 6.19 -11.61
CA TYR A 307 12.51 5.89 -10.24
C TYR A 307 13.28 4.57 -10.17
N TYR A 308 14.37 4.50 -10.93
CA TYR A 308 15.15 3.28 -11.18
C TYR A 308 15.62 2.54 -9.92
N GLY A 309 15.74 3.22 -8.77
CA GLY A 309 16.11 2.62 -7.49
C GLY A 309 14.95 2.05 -6.66
N HIS A 310 13.69 2.13 -7.11
CA HIS A 310 12.54 1.70 -6.30
C HIS A 310 12.08 0.27 -6.56
N PHE A 311 12.11 -0.23 -7.81
CA PHE A 311 11.46 -1.49 -8.18
C PHE A 311 12.41 -2.51 -8.80
N ALA A 312 12.43 -3.72 -8.25
CA ALA A 312 13.21 -4.86 -8.74
C ALA A 312 12.52 -5.63 -9.87
N SER A 313 11.20 -5.48 -10.04
CA SER A 313 10.43 -6.06 -11.14
C SER A 313 9.46 -5.05 -11.71
N THR A 314 9.30 -5.06 -13.04
CA THR A 314 8.30 -4.26 -13.77
C THR A 314 7.56 -5.12 -14.79
N SER A 315 6.25 -4.92 -14.90
CA SER A 315 5.42 -5.65 -15.86
C SER A 315 4.43 -4.75 -16.60
N SER A 316 4.30 -4.94 -17.91
CA SER A 316 3.36 -4.18 -18.74
C SER A 316 2.38 -5.12 -19.45
N HIS A 317 1.12 -5.07 -19.04
CA HIS A 317 0.02 -5.83 -19.65
C HIS A 317 -0.72 -4.93 -20.64
N SER A 318 -0.53 -5.15 -21.95
CA SER A 318 -1.04 -4.31 -23.03
C SER A 318 -0.79 -2.80 -22.82
N GLY A 319 0.31 -2.42 -22.18
CA GLY A 319 0.67 -1.02 -21.99
C GLY A 319 1.63 -0.50 -23.06
N PRO A 320 1.49 0.76 -23.53
CA PRO A 320 2.41 1.33 -24.50
C PRO A 320 3.78 1.56 -23.86
N ALA A 321 4.84 1.34 -24.64
CA ALA A 321 6.23 1.48 -24.19
C ALA A 321 7.01 2.59 -24.92
N SER A 322 6.40 3.22 -25.94
CA SER A 322 7.06 4.24 -26.78
C SER A 322 6.16 5.45 -26.98
N LEU A 323 6.58 6.62 -26.48
CA LEU A 323 5.79 7.85 -26.51
C LEU A 323 6.00 8.68 -27.78
N ARG A 324 7.13 8.52 -28.49
CA ARG A 324 7.48 9.32 -29.67
C ARG A 324 7.21 8.64 -30.99
N ARG A 325 6.91 7.34 -30.97
CA ARG A 325 6.62 6.57 -32.18
C ARG A 325 5.39 7.11 -32.89
N ASP A 326 5.34 6.93 -34.21
CA ASP A 326 4.17 7.23 -35.04
C ASP A 326 3.65 8.67 -34.81
N PHE A 327 4.57 9.64 -34.89
CA PHE A 327 4.31 11.07 -34.61
C PHE A 327 3.78 11.32 -33.19
N GLY A 328 4.22 10.50 -32.23
CA GLY A 328 3.83 10.49 -30.82
C GLY A 328 2.34 10.30 -30.59
N LEU A 329 1.75 9.34 -31.30
CA LEU A 329 0.34 8.99 -31.20
C LEU A 329 -0.09 8.69 -29.75
N VAL A 330 0.78 8.08 -28.93
CA VAL A 330 0.50 7.83 -27.50
C VAL A 330 0.43 9.12 -26.70
N VAL A 331 1.27 10.13 -26.99
CA VAL A 331 1.20 11.44 -26.34
C VAL A 331 -0.08 12.18 -26.72
N HIS A 332 -0.46 12.14 -28.00
CA HIS A 332 -1.74 12.68 -28.46
C HIS A 332 -2.92 11.98 -27.76
N TRP A 333 -2.90 10.65 -27.69
CA TRP A 333 -3.92 9.87 -27.02
C TRP A 333 -4.02 10.22 -25.54
N ALA A 334 -2.88 10.35 -24.85
CA ALA A 334 -2.83 10.75 -23.45
C ALA A 334 -3.44 12.14 -23.24
N ASN A 335 -3.02 13.14 -24.01
CA ASN A 335 -3.56 14.49 -23.92
C ASN A 335 -5.07 14.53 -24.21
N LEU A 336 -5.54 13.87 -25.27
CA LEU A 336 -6.95 13.90 -25.66
C LEU A 336 -7.84 13.20 -24.63
N SER A 337 -7.45 12.01 -24.17
CA SER A 337 -8.23 11.26 -23.17
C SER A 337 -8.26 12.00 -21.83
N SER A 338 -7.13 12.52 -21.34
CA SER A 338 -7.09 13.28 -20.08
C SER A 338 -7.84 14.60 -20.18
N ALA A 339 -7.76 15.31 -21.30
CA ALA A 339 -8.50 16.56 -21.50
C ALA A 339 -10.00 16.36 -21.29
N VAL A 340 -10.54 15.25 -21.80
CA VAL A 340 -11.96 14.91 -21.70
C VAL A 340 -12.33 14.37 -20.31
N LEU A 341 -11.55 13.43 -19.77
CA LEU A 341 -11.98 12.65 -18.61
C LEU A 341 -11.51 13.22 -17.26
N ASP A 342 -10.34 13.86 -17.19
CA ASP A 342 -9.71 14.18 -15.90
C ASP A 342 -9.29 15.66 -15.73
N LEU A 343 -9.01 16.38 -16.83
CA LEU A 343 -8.32 17.68 -16.81
C LEU A 343 -9.16 18.87 -17.29
N GLY A 344 -10.37 18.64 -17.79
CA GLY A 344 -11.30 19.70 -18.23
C GLY A 344 -10.75 20.57 -19.38
N GLY A 345 -10.07 19.96 -20.34
CA GLY A 345 -9.35 20.64 -21.43
C GLY A 345 -7.85 20.84 -21.19
N GLY A 346 -7.35 20.53 -19.98
CA GLY A 346 -5.92 20.48 -19.70
C GLY A 346 -5.20 19.30 -20.37
N THR A 347 -3.89 19.21 -20.22
CA THR A 347 -3.06 18.21 -20.92
C THR A 347 -2.00 17.58 -20.03
N VAL A 348 -1.69 16.31 -20.29
CA VAL A 348 -0.63 15.58 -19.57
C VAL A 348 0.75 16.11 -19.97
N TYR A 349 0.98 16.26 -21.27
CA TYR A 349 2.28 16.58 -21.84
C TYR A 349 2.34 17.96 -22.51
N GLY A 350 1.28 18.78 -22.47
CA GLY A 350 1.25 20.12 -23.09
C GLY A 350 0.64 20.15 -24.49
N ALA A 351 0.13 21.32 -24.90
CA ALA A 351 -0.36 21.64 -26.25
C ALA A 351 -0.26 23.15 -26.53
N PRO A 352 -0.07 23.61 -27.80
CA PRO A 352 0.08 22.81 -29.02
C PRO A 352 1.45 22.13 -29.13
N PHE A 353 2.44 22.58 -28.38
CA PHE A 353 3.75 21.94 -28.28
C PHE A 353 3.85 21.16 -26.96
N TRP A 354 4.50 20.00 -27.01
CA TRP A 354 4.70 19.18 -25.82
C TRP A 354 5.88 19.70 -24.98
N ASP A 355 5.76 19.55 -23.67
CA ASP A 355 6.88 19.55 -22.73
C ASP A 355 7.78 18.35 -23.06
N GLN A 356 8.79 18.60 -23.89
CA GLN A 356 9.69 17.58 -24.41
C GLN A 356 10.47 16.88 -23.29
N ALA A 357 10.83 17.62 -22.24
CA ALA A 357 11.56 17.06 -21.11
C ALA A 357 10.68 16.06 -20.35
N ARG A 358 9.39 16.36 -20.17
CA ARG A 358 8.43 15.44 -19.55
C ARG A 358 8.19 14.21 -20.41
N VAL A 359 7.97 14.39 -21.72
CA VAL A 359 7.79 13.25 -22.65
C VAL A 359 9.01 12.32 -22.57
N SER A 360 10.23 12.86 -22.66
CA SER A 360 11.45 12.04 -22.55
C SER A 360 11.63 11.39 -21.18
N ALA A 361 11.31 12.10 -20.08
CA ALA A 361 11.39 11.56 -18.74
C ALA A 361 10.43 10.38 -18.52
N ASP A 362 9.27 10.42 -19.19
CA ASP A 362 8.19 9.46 -19.05
C ASP A 362 8.20 8.35 -20.12
N ASN A 363 9.13 8.40 -21.10
CA ASN A 363 9.21 7.47 -22.23
C ASN A 363 10.11 6.24 -21.95
N PRO A 364 9.56 5.03 -21.79
CA PRO A 364 10.35 3.83 -21.46
C PRO A 364 11.50 3.54 -22.44
N VAL A 365 11.27 3.64 -23.76
CA VAL A 365 12.29 3.36 -24.79
C VAL A 365 13.47 4.33 -24.81
N GLU A 366 13.33 5.51 -24.18
CA GLU A 366 14.44 6.47 -24.05
C GLU A 366 15.25 6.24 -22.77
N ARG A 367 14.82 5.33 -21.89
CA ARG A 367 15.42 5.07 -20.58
C ARG A 367 15.81 3.60 -20.38
N VAL A 368 16.12 2.91 -21.47
CA VAL A 368 16.44 1.45 -21.52
C VAL A 368 17.45 1.03 -20.46
N GLU A 369 18.51 1.80 -20.26
CA GLU A 369 19.56 1.51 -19.28
C GLU A 369 19.04 1.48 -17.83
N SER A 370 17.95 2.18 -17.54
CA SER A 370 17.34 2.21 -16.21
C SER A 370 16.70 0.86 -15.83
N TYR A 371 16.51 -0.06 -16.78
CA TYR A 371 15.94 -1.40 -16.55
C TYR A 371 16.97 -2.48 -16.22
N ARG A 372 18.27 -2.15 -16.16
CA ARG A 372 19.29 -3.11 -15.72
C ARG A 372 18.97 -3.63 -14.32
N ASN A 373 19.28 -4.91 -14.08
CA ASN A 373 19.05 -5.61 -12.81
C ASN A 373 17.58 -5.68 -12.35
N LYS A 374 16.64 -5.51 -13.29
CA LYS A 374 15.20 -5.73 -13.07
C LYS A 374 14.74 -7.00 -13.76
N ARG A 375 13.70 -7.62 -13.21
CA ARG A 375 12.84 -8.47 -14.01
C ARG A 375 11.93 -7.59 -14.86
N VAL A 376 11.87 -7.84 -16.16
CA VAL A 376 10.99 -7.12 -17.10
C VAL A 376 10.06 -8.13 -17.76
N PHE A 377 8.75 -7.93 -17.63
CA PHE A 377 7.72 -8.76 -18.26
C PHE A 377 6.82 -7.91 -19.15
N LEU A 378 6.63 -8.33 -20.39
CA LEU A 378 5.81 -7.63 -21.37
C LEU A 378 4.77 -8.59 -21.94
N VAL A 379 3.53 -8.16 -22.04
CA VAL A 379 2.51 -8.90 -22.79
C VAL A 379 1.67 -7.95 -23.63
N ALA A 380 1.40 -8.35 -24.87
CA ALA A 380 0.51 -7.65 -25.80
C ALA A 380 -0.28 -8.66 -26.64
N GLY A 381 -1.43 -8.20 -27.11
CA GLY A 381 -2.33 -8.85 -28.05
C GLY A 381 -1.84 -8.78 -29.48
N THR A 382 -2.16 -9.80 -30.28
CA THR A 382 -1.77 -9.90 -31.69
C THR A 382 -2.92 -9.78 -32.68
N SER A 383 -4.17 -9.73 -32.20
CA SER A 383 -5.35 -9.77 -33.07
C SER A 383 -6.45 -8.89 -32.49
N PRO A 384 -6.35 -7.56 -32.63
CA PRO A 384 -7.41 -6.66 -32.21
C PRO A 384 -8.70 -6.91 -32.98
N ASP A 385 -9.83 -6.54 -32.37
CA ASP A 385 -11.13 -6.59 -33.04
C ASP A 385 -11.13 -5.61 -34.23
N PRO A 386 -11.21 -6.10 -35.49
CA PRO A 386 -11.15 -5.24 -36.66
C PRO A 386 -12.38 -4.34 -36.81
N LEU A 387 -13.48 -4.64 -36.10
CA LEU A 387 -14.70 -3.83 -36.10
C LEU A 387 -14.67 -2.74 -35.03
N ASN A 388 -13.85 -2.89 -33.99
CA ASN A 388 -13.62 -1.87 -32.98
C ASN A 388 -12.35 -1.08 -33.31
N TRP A 389 -12.52 0.05 -34.00
CA TRP A 389 -11.41 0.89 -34.44
C TRP A 389 -10.52 1.37 -33.28
N PHE A 390 -11.11 1.66 -32.11
CA PHE A 390 -10.35 2.05 -30.92
C PHE A 390 -9.48 0.90 -30.39
N ASP A 391 -10.01 -0.32 -30.35
CA ASP A 391 -9.26 -1.52 -29.96
C ASP A 391 -8.12 -1.82 -30.96
N SER A 392 -8.42 -1.71 -32.26
CA SER A 392 -7.47 -1.89 -33.36
C SER A 392 -6.31 -0.90 -33.31
N VAL A 393 -6.58 0.40 -33.17
CA VAL A 393 -5.52 1.41 -33.13
C VAL A 393 -4.70 1.29 -31.84
N ASN A 394 -5.37 1.11 -30.70
CA ASN A 394 -4.67 1.02 -29.42
C ASN A 394 -3.77 -0.21 -29.36
N GLU A 395 -4.28 -1.41 -29.65
CA GLU A 395 -3.47 -2.62 -29.50
C GLU A 395 -2.38 -2.72 -30.56
N THR A 396 -2.60 -2.22 -31.77
CA THR A 396 -1.54 -2.15 -32.78
C THR A 396 -0.40 -1.25 -32.31
N GLN A 397 -0.71 -0.09 -31.75
CA GLN A 397 0.29 0.84 -31.23
C GLN A 397 1.03 0.30 -30.01
N VAL A 398 0.30 -0.35 -29.10
CA VAL A 398 0.86 -1.04 -27.93
C VAL A 398 1.82 -2.15 -28.37
N LEU A 399 1.37 -3.04 -29.26
CA LEU A 399 2.16 -4.18 -29.74
C LEU A 399 3.44 -3.70 -30.41
N VAL A 400 3.35 -2.74 -31.33
CA VAL A 400 4.55 -2.24 -32.04
C VAL A 400 5.46 -1.47 -31.10
N GLY A 401 4.93 -0.69 -30.17
CA GLY A 401 5.71 -0.02 -29.13
C GLY A 401 6.43 -0.99 -28.19
N GLN A 402 5.77 -2.09 -27.77
CA GLN A 402 6.41 -3.14 -26.97
C GLN A 402 7.47 -3.91 -27.76
N ARG A 403 7.26 -4.16 -29.06
CA ARG A 403 8.29 -4.76 -29.93
C ARG A 403 9.53 -3.88 -30.04
N GLU A 404 9.36 -2.56 -30.23
CA GLU A 404 10.47 -1.59 -30.23
C GLU A 404 11.22 -1.63 -28.89
N PHE A 405 10.49 -1.60 -27.76
CA PHE A 405 11.10 -1.63 -26.44
C PHE A 405 11.86 -2.93 -26.18
N ARG A 406 11.28 -4.08 -26.55
CA ARG A 406 11.92 -5.39 -26.48
C ARG A 406 13.22 -5.43 -27.27
N GLU A 407 13.21 -4.93 -28.50
CA GLU A 407 14.42 -4.87 -29.35
C GLU A 407 15.51 -4.03 -28.69
N ARG A 408 15.17 -2.88 -28.12
CA ARG A 408 16.13 -2.04 -27.40
C ARG A 408 16.67 -2.71 -26.14
N LEU A 409 15.84 -3.43 -25.38
CA LEU A 409 16.30 -4.22 -24.22
C LEU A 409 17.28 -5.32 -24.65
N SER A 410 16.97 -6.06 -25.73
CA SER A 410 17.86 -7.06 -26.32
C SER A 410 19.20 -6.46 -26.72
N ASN A 411 19.18 -5.33 -27.43
CA ASN A 411 20.40 -4.64 -27.87
C ASN A 411 21.25 -4.13 -26.71
N ALA A 412 20.63 -3.77 -25.58
CA ALA A 412 21.31 -3.36 -24.35
C ALA A 412 21.77 -4.54 -23.46
N GLY A 413 21.46 -5.79 -23.85
CA GLY A 413 21.77 -6.99 -23.07
C GLY A 413 20.95 -7.11 -21.77
N ILE A 414 19.74 -6.54 -21.73
CA ILE A 414 18.88 -6.56 -20.55
C ILE A 414 17.92 -7.74 -20.64
N PRO A 415 17.97 -8.72 -19.71
CA PRO A 415 17.05 -9.85 -19.70
C PRO A 415 15.59 -9.40 -19.55
N HIS A 416 14.71 -9.99 -20.36
CA HIS A 416 13.29 -9.69 -20.34
C HIS A 416 12.49 -10.90 -20.82
N GLU A 417 11.24 -10.96 -20.40
CA GLU A 417 10.26 -11.93 -20.82
C GLU A 417 9.17 -11.20 -21.60
N SER A 418 8.78 -11.70 -22.77
CA SER A 418 7.77 -11.06 -23.61
C SER A 418 6.82 -12.07 -24.22
N HIS A 419 5.53 -11.78 -24.16
CA HIS A 419 4.47 -12.62 -24.69
C HIS A 419 3.61 -11.86 -25.69
N GLU A 420 3.40 -12.46 -26.85
CA GLU A 420 2.48 -11.97 -27.87
C GLU A 420 1.38 -13.03 -28.02
N VAL A 421 0.15 -12.68 -27.63
CA VAL A 421 -0.95 -13.64 -27.43
C VAL A 421 -2.18 -13.25 -28.25
N PRO A 422 -2.95 -14.22 -28.77
CA PRO A 422 -4.16 -13.90 -29.53
C PRO A 422 -5.15 -13.00 -28.78
N GLY A 423 -5.91 -12.19 -29.53
CA GLY A 423 -6.92 -11.26 -29.01
C GLY A 423 -6.48 -9.79 -29.00
N GLY A 424 -7.43 -8.91 -28.66
CA GLY A 424 -7.26 -7.45 -28.66
C GLY A 424 -6.77 -6.85 -27.35
N HIS A 425 -7.21 -5.64 -27.02
CA HIS A 425 -6.78 -4.87 -25.85
C HIS A 425 -7.49 -5.32 -24.57
N VAL A 426 -7.19 -6.54 -24.12
CA VAL A 426 -7.82 -7.16 -22.95
C VAL A 426 -6.79 -7.52 -21.88
N PHE A 427 -7.19 -7.44 -20.62
CA PHE A 427 -6.39 -7.99 -19.53
C PHE A 427 -6.45 -9.51 -19.56
N ARG A 428 -5.31 -10.18 -19.33
CA ARG A 428 -5.18 -11.64 -19.50
C ARG A 428 -4.83 -12.30 -18.18
N PRO A 429 -5.82 -12.86 -17.46
CA PRO A 429 -5.60 -13.45 -16.14
C PRO A 429 -4.51 -14.53 -16.11
N ASP A 430 -4.42 -15.37 -17.14
CA ASP A 430 -3.43 -16.45 -17.18
C ASP A 430 -2.00 -15.92 -17.32
N MET A 431 -1.81 -14.86 -18.14
CA MET A 431 -0.52 -14.18 -18.25
C MET A 431 -0.18 -13.40 -16.97
N PHE A 432 -1.18 -12.83 -16.29
CA PHE A 432 -0.96 -12.20 -14.99
C PHE A 432 -0.55 -13.21 -13.91
N ARG A 433 -1.12 -14.42 -13.89
CA ARG A 433 -0.71 -15.47 -12.94
C ARG A 433 0.74 -15.90 -13.18
N LEU A 434 1.15 -16.08 -14.43
CA LEU A 434 2.54 -16.36 -14.80
C LEU A 434 3.47 -15.22 -14.36
N ASP A 435 3.07 -13.97 -14.63
CA ASP A 435 3.82 -12.78 -14.24
C ASP A 435 3.97 -12.67 -12.72
N LEU A 436 2.88 -12.91 -11.98
CA LEU A 436 2.86 -12.89 -10.51
C LEU A 436 3.84 -13.90 -9.92
N ASP A 437 3.95 -15.10 -10.49
CA ASP A 437 4.92 -16.11 -10.08
C ASP A 437 6.36 -15.64 -10.32
N GLY A 438 6.63 -15.05 -11.48
CA GLY A 438 7.93 -14.46 -11.78
C GLY A 438 8.28 -13.27 -10.88
N ILE A 439 7.30 -12.43 -10.53
CA ILE A 439 7.46 -11.34 -9.56
C ILE A 439 7.86 -11.91 -8.20
N ILE A 440 7.12 -12.87 -7.66
CA ILE A 440 7.40 -13.46 -6.34
C ILE A 440 8.76 -14.15 -6.32
N ALA A 441 9.15 -14.81 -7.41
CA ALA A 441 10.46 -15.44 -7.54
C ALA A 441 11.62 -14.42 -7.57
N ARG A 442 11.40 -13.21 -8.10
CA ARG A 442 12.42 -12.15 -8.18
C ARG A 442 12.58 -11.38 -6.86
N LEU A 443 11.48 -11.14 -6.14
CA LEU A 443 11.49 -10.29 -4.96
C LEU A 443 12.05 -11.02 -3.73
N ARG A 444 12.43 -10.25 -2.72
CA ARG A 444 12.82 -10.74 -1.40
C ARG A 444 11.68 -11.59 -0.82
N PRO A 445 11.92 -12.86 -0.46
CA PRO A 445 10.88 -13.73 0.08
C PRO A 445 10.33 -13.20 1.39
N ALA A 446 9.01 -13.36 1.61
CA ALA A 446 8.42 -13.00 2.88
C ALA A 446 9.03 -13.82 4.03
N SER A 447 9.39 -13.18 5.14
CA SER A 447 10.07 -13.85 6.25
C SER A 447 9.62 -13.32 7.61
N SER A 448 9.65 -14.18 8.62
CA SER A 448 9.46 -13.80 10.02
C SER A 448 10.81 -13.35 10.55
N GLY A 449 10.95 -12.08 10.91
CA GLY A 449 12.22 -11.56 11.40
C GLY A 449 12.02 -10.30 12.24
N VAL A 450 12.56 -10.34 13.46
CA VAL A 450 12.87 -9.16 14.29
C VAL A 450 13.60 -8.19 13.38
N ALA A 451 13.09 -6.97 13.24
CA ALA A 451 13.81 -5.92 12.53
C ALA A 451 15.20 -5.80 13.15
N ALA A 452 16.22 -6.31 12.45
CA ALA A 452 17.59 -6.02 12.78
C ALA A 452 17.74 -4.51 12.64
N ALA A 453 17.88 -3.82 13.76
CA ALA A 453 18.42 -2.48 13.76
C ALA A 453 19.72 -2.55 12.93
N GLY A 454 19.76 -1.81 11.82
CA GLY A 454 20.95 -1.73 10.98
C GLY A 454 22.14 -1.30 11.85
N PRO A 455 23.36 -1.76 11.54
CA PRO A 455 24.54 -1.29 12.24
C PRO A 455 24.64 0.22 12.02
N GLY A 456 24.54 0.98 13.12
CA GLY A 456 24.90 2.39 13.10
C GLY A 456 26.34 2.52 12.64
N ASP A 457 26.55 3.39 11.66
CA ASP A 457 27.87 3.80 11.21
C ASP A 457 28.71 4.22 12.41
N SER A 458 29.74 3.42 12.68
CA SER A 458 30.90 3.84 13.44
C SER A 458 32.07 3.92 12.47
N ARG A 459 32.22 5.07 11.81
CA ARG A 459 33.48 5.82 11.63
C ARG A 459 33.31 7.05 10.76
#